data_AF-A0A4Q5SZY4-F1
#
_entry.id   AF-A0A4Q5SZY4-F1
#
_cell.length_a   1.000
_cell.length_b   1.000
_cell.length_c   1.000
_cell.angle_alpha   90.00
_cell.angle_beta   90.00
_cell.angle_gamma   90.00
#
_symmetry.space_group_name_H-M   'P 1'
#
loop_
_entity.id
_entity.type
_entity.pdbx_description
1 polymer ?
#
loop_
_entity_poly.entity_id
_entity_poly.type
_entity_poly.pdbx_seq_one_letter_code
_entity_poly.pdbx_strand_id
1 'polypeptide(L)'
;EAYKLARMVSEKGIIERGQRQFVICSGGGPSIMEAANKGASDAGAESIGLNIVLPHEQAPNPYVTPYLSFQFHYFALRKMHFLLRAKAVAVFPGGFGTFDEFFELLTLIQTGKLKPIPILLFGKEFWTRVVDWNALVEEGVISAGDIDLITWCETADEAWGHIAEFYELDR
;
A
#
# COMPACT_ATOMS: atom_id res chain seq x y z
N GLU A 1 7.63 -10.20 4.69
CA GLU A 1 6.68 -9.27 5.33
C GLU A 1 5.43 -8.99 4.50
N ALA A 2 5.50 -8.55 3.24
CA ALA A 2 4.30 -8.32 2.40
C ALA A 2 3.30 -9.49 2.39
N TYR A 3 3.78 -10.71 2.16
CA TYR A 3 2.97 -11.93 2.25
C TYR A 3 2.31 -12.12 3.62
N LYS A 4 3.09 -11.97 4.71
CA LYS A 4 2.62 -12.20 6.07
C LYS A 4 1.56 -11.18 6.47
N LEU A 5 1.79 -9.90 6.17
CA LEU A 5 0.83 -8.83 6.43
C LEU A 5 -0.47 -9.09 5.66
N ALA A 6 -0.38 -9.39 4.37
CA ALA A 6 -1.54 -9.66 3.55
C ALA A 6 -2.36 -10.86 4.06
N ARG A 7 -1.69 -11.94 4.45
CA ARG A 7 -2.32 -13.12 5.06
C ARG A 7 -3.01 -12.78 6.37
N MET A 8 -2.28 -12.15 7.30
CA MET A 8 -2.77 -11.78 8.63
C MET A 8 -4.01 -10.88 8.55
N VAL A 9 -3.94 -9.81 7.76
CA VAL A 9 -5.05 -8.86 7.56
C VAL A 9 -6.27 -9.57 6.96
N SER A 10 -6.05 -10.48 6.02
CA SER A 10 -7.12 -11.26 5.39
C SER A 10 -7.79 -12.22 6.37
N GLU A 11 -7.02 -12.87 7.25
CA GLU A 11 -7.52 -13.81 8.29
C GLU A 11 -8.38 -13.11 9.35
N LYS A 12 -8.22 -11.79 9.56
CA LYS A 12 -9.08 -11.01 10.48
C LYS A 12 -10.52 -10.88 9.99
N GLY A 13 -10.76 -10.99 8.68
CA GLY A 13 -12.11 -11.16 8.11
C GLY A 13 -13.12 -10.07 8.49
N ILE A 14 -12.68 -8.82 8.69
CA ILE A 14 -13.53 -7.73 9.20
C ILE A 14 -14.59 -7.35 8.16
N ILE A 15 -15.86 -7.38 8.57
CA ILE A 15 -16.99 -6.94 7.76
C ILE A 15 -17.70 -5.79 8.48
N GLU A 16 -17.73 -4.62 7.86
CA GLU A 16 -18.39 -3.43 8.38
C GLU A 16 -19.49 -2.99 7.39
N ARG A 17 -20.73 -2.84 7.87
CA ARG A 17 -21.90 -2.44 7.04
C ARG A 17 -22.07 -3.29 5.77
N GLY A 18 -21.79 -4.59 5.88
CA GLY A 18 -21.86 -5.53 4.75
C GLY A 18 -20.70 -5.44 3.77
N GLN A 19 -19.67 -4.65 4.05
CA GLN A 19 -18.47 -4.51 3.23
C GLN A 19 -17.26 -5.12 3.92
N ARG A 20 -16.55 -5.99 3.20
CA ARG A 20 -15.25 -6.52 3.63
C ARG A 20 -14.24 -5.38 3.72
N GLN A 21 -13.62 -5.22 4.87
CA GLN A 21 -12.57 -4.23 5.10
C GLN A 21 -11.20 -4.85 4.80
N PHE A 22 -10.22 -3.99 4.52
CA PHE A 22 -8.81 -4.35 4.32
C PHE A 22 -8.56 -5.44 3.26
N VAL A 23 -9.39 -5.48 2.21
CA VAL A 23 -9.16 -6.35 1.05
C VAL A 23 -7.83 -5.97 0.38
N ILE A 24 -6.96 -6.96 0.18
CA ILE A 24 -5.64 -6.73 -0.39
C ILE A 24 -5.75 -6.29 -1.85
N CYS A 25 -5.12 -5.16 -2.16
CA CYS A 25 -5.08 -4.57 -3.49
C CYS A 25 -3.62 -4.27 -3.86
N SER A 26 -3.18 -4.76 -5.02
CA SER A 26 -1.82 -4.54 -5.52
C SER A 26 -1.85 -4.15 -7.01
N GLY A 27 -0.67 -3.88 -7.58
CA GLY A 27 -0.52 -3.66 -9.02
C GLY A 27 -0.67 -4.91 -9.88
N GLY A 28 -0.80 -6.10 -9.29
CA GLY A 28 -0.96 -7.37 -10.01
C GLY A 28 0.32 -7.92 -10.63
N GLY A 29 1.45 -7.22 -10.53
CA GLY A 29 2.75 -7.70 -11.03
C GLY A 29 3.43 -8.74 -10.13
N PRO A 30 4.70 -9.11 -10.46
CA PRO A 30 5.49 -10.08 -9.69
C PRO A 30 6.05 -9.49 -8.38
N SER A 31 6.91 -10.25 -7.69
CA SER A 31 7.67 -9.82 -6.51
C SER A 31 6.76 -9.44 -5.33
N ILE A 32 6.91 -8.25 -4.75
CA ILE A 32 6.16 -7.81 -3.56
C ILE A 32 4.64 -7.79 -3.82
N MET A 33 4.22 -7.42 -5.03
CA MET A 33 2.80 -7.43 -5.42
C MET A 33 2.24 -8.85 -5.40
N GLU A 34 2.95 -9.79 -6.01
CA GLU A 34 2.61 -11.22 -5.98
C GLU A 34 2.62 -11.77 -4.55
N ALA A 35 3.62 -11.42 -3.74
CA ALA A 35 3.68 -11.86 -2.34
C ALA A 35 2.44 -11.41 -1.56
N ALA A 36 1.97 -10.18 -1.77
CA ALA A 36 0.75 -9.69 -1.14
C ALA A 36 -0.51 -10.44 -1.63
N ASN A 37 -0.70 -10.59 -2.95
CA ASN A 37 -1.84 -11.32 -3.49
C ASN A 37 -1.85 -12.79 -3.03
N LYS A 38 -0.68 -13.44 -3.01
CA LYS A 38 -0.50 -14.80 -2.50
C LYS A 38 -0.85 -14.92 -1.02
N GLY A 39 -0.49 -13.93 -0.20
CA GLY A 39 -0.84 -13.91 1.22
C GLY A 39 -2.35 -13.95 1.46
N ALA A 40 -3.09 -13.11 0.74
CA ALA A 40 -4.55 -13.11 0.78
C ALA A 40 -5.15 -14.41 0.24
N SER A 41 -4.64 -14.91 -0.89
CA SER A 41 -5.11 -16.15 -1.51
C SER A 41 -4.91 -17.36 -0.59
N ASP A 42 -3.75 -17.48 0.05
CA ASP A 42 -3.45 -18.58 1.00
C ASP A 42 -4.28 -18.48 2.30
N ALA A 43 -4.86 -17.30 2.61
CA ALA A 43 -5.85 -17.10 3.68
C ALA A 43 -7.28 -17.41 3.23
N GLY A 44 -7.51 -17.81 1.97
CA GLY A 44 -8.85 -18.03 1.42
C GLY A 44 -9.62 -16.73 1.13
N ALA A 45 -8.95 -15.58 1.13
CA ALA A 45 -9.54 -14.28 0.84
C ALA A 45 -9.34 -13.86 -0.62
N GLU A 46 -10.22 -12.99 -1.08
CA GLU A 46 -10.09 -12.36 -2.40
C GLU A 46 -8.99 -11.29 -2.40
N SER A 47 -8.35 -11.10 -3.54
CA SER A 47 -7.36 -10.03 -3.73
C SER A 47 -7.51 -9.37 -5.11
N ILE A 48 -7.30 -8.06 -5.13
CA ILE A 48 -7.47 -7.19 -6.30
C ILE A 48 -6.12 -6.96 -6.98
N GLY A 49 -6.10 -7.02 -8.31
CA GLY A 49 -4.95 -6.65 -9.13
C GLY A 49 -5.32 -5.51 -10.06
N LEU A 50 -4.71 -4.34 -9.86
CA LEU A 50 -4.85 -3.19 -10.76
C LEU A 50 -3.62 -3.14 -11.67
N ASN A 51 -3.64 -3.89 -12.77
CA ASN A 51 -2.55 -3.93 -13.74
C ASN A 51 -2.56 -2.70 -14.66
N ILE A 52 -1.44 -2.45 -15.33
CA ILE A 52 -1.30 -1.39 -16.34
C ILE A 52 -0.73 -1.99 -17.64
N VAL A 53 -1.22 -1.53 -18.79
CA VAL A 53 -0.65 -1.89 -20.10
C VAL A 53 0.75 -1.31 -20.20
N LEU A 54 1.75 -2.17 -20.44
CA LEU A 54 3.15 -1.81 -20.64
C LEU A 54 3.64 -2.31 -22.01
N PRO A 55 4.69 -1.70 -22.59
CA PRO A 55 5.26 -2.16 -23.87
C PRO A 55 5.72 -3.62 -23.87
N HIS A 56 6.13 -4.11 -22.70
CA HIS A 56 6.34 -5.53 -22.44
C HIS A 56 5.28 -5.97 -21.44
N GLU A 57 4.42 -6.90 -21.87
CA GLU A 57 3.25 -7.32 -21.11
C GLU A 57 3.69 -8.00 -19.80
N GLN A 58 3.27 -7.44 -18.66
CA GLN A 58 3.27 -8.18 -17.40
C GLN A 58 1.93 -8.92 -17.31
N ALA A 59 1.98 -10.24 -17.36
CA ALA A 59 0.82 -11.05 -17.00
C ALA A 59 0.49 -10.80 -15.51
N PRO A 60 -0.80 -10.66 -15.15
CA PRO A 60 -1.20 -10.63 -13.75
C PRO A 60 -0.68 -11.86 -13.03
N ASN A 61 -0.21 -11.70 -11.80
CA ASN A 61 0.20 -12.83 -10.98
C ASN A 61 -1.00 -13.77 -10.70
N PRO A 62 -0.75 -15.08 -10.54
CA PRO A 62 -1.83 -16.08 -10.51
C PRO A 62 -2.69 -16.06 -9.23
N TYR A 63 -2.34 -15.23 -8.25
CA TYR A 63 -3.02 -15.15 -6.96
C TYR A 63 -4.05 -14.02 -6.89
N VAL A 64 -4.10 -13.16 -7.93
CA VAL A 64 -5.19 -12.20 -8.08
C VAL A 64 -6.48 -12.96 -8.33
N THR A 65 -7.56 -12.57 -7.65
CA THR A 65 -8.88 -13.16 -7.88
C THR A 65 -9.29 -12.89 -9.34
N PRO A 66 -9.65 -13.91 -10.15
CA PRO A 66 -9.80 -13.75 -11.60
C PRO A 66 -10.76 -12.63 -12.03
N TYR A 67 -11.89 -12.47 -11.33
CA TYR A 67 -12.89 -11.44 -11.62
C TYR A 67 -12.58 -10.07 -10.98
N LEU A 68 -11.47 -9.96 -10.24
CA LEU A 68 -10.93 -8.72 -9.66
C LEU A 68 -9.56 -8.35 -10.25
N SER A 69 -9.22 -8.91 -11.42
CA SER A 69 -8.06 -8.53 -12.22
C SER A 69 -8.48 -7.45 -13.23
N PHE A 70 -8.05 -6.22 -12.98
CA PHE A 70 -8.36 -5.07 -13.82
C PHE A 70 -7.11 -4.66 -14.61
N GLN A 71 -7.30 -4.27 -15.87
CA GLN A 71 -6.23 -3.78 -16.74
C GLN A 71 -6.51 -2.33 -17.13
N PHE A 72 -5.64 -1.43 -16.68
CA PHE A 72 -5.72 0.00 -16.99
C PHE A 72 -4.82 0.36 -18.16
N HIS A 73 -5.24 1.36 -18.93
CA HIS A 73 -4.43 1.97 -19.99
C HIS A 73 -3.76 3.28 -19.52
N TYR A 74 -4.46 4.03 -18.66
CA TYR A 74 -3.99 5.32 -18.17
C TYR A 74 -3.51 5.21 -16.72
N PHE A 75 -2.26 5.61 -16.47
CA PHE A 75 -1.65 5.60 -15.13
C PHE A 75 -2.47 6.39 -14.11
N ALA A 76 -2.92 7.60 -14.46
CA ALA A 76 -3.67 8.46 -13.54
C ALA A 76 -4.95 7.78 -12.99
N LEU A 77 -5.69 7.08 -13.84
CA LEU A 77 -6.89 6.35 -13.40
C LEU A 77 -6.54 5.20 -12.47
N ARG A 78 -5.50 4.44 -12.81
CA ARG A 78 -5.02 3.33 -11.96
C ARG A 78 -4.65 3.83 -10.56
N LYS A 79 -3.89 4.91 -10.45
CA LYS A 79 -3.49 5.51 -9.17
C LYS A 79 -4.69 6.01 -8.37
N MET A 80 -5.63 6.69 -9.04
CA MET A 80 -6.88 7.11 -8.42
C MET A 80 -7.64 5.92 -7.81
N HIS A 81 -7.65 4.76 -8.48
CA HIS A 81 -8.32 3.55 -7.97
C HIS A 81 -7.65 2.96 -6.73
N PHE A 82 -6.31 3.03 -6.60
CA PHE A 82 -5.61 2.68 -5.37
C PHE A 82 -6.04 3.59 -4.22
N LEU A 83 -6.00 4.90 -4.45
CA LEU A 83 -6.14 5.89 -3.38
C LEU A 83 -7.57 6.07 -2.89
N LEU A 84 -8.57 6.03 -3.78
CA LEU A 84 -9.98 6.24 -3.42
C LEU A 84 -10.54 5.23 -2.40
N ARG A 85 -9.93 4.04 -2.31
CA ARG A 85 -10.41 2.93 -1.46
C ARG A 85 -9.38 2.50 -0.41
N ALA A 86 -8.21 3.12 -0.40
CA ALA A 86 -7.17 2.79 0.55
C ALA A 86 -7.65 3.11 1.97
N LYS A 87 -7.61 2.10 2.83
CA LYS A 87 -7.69 2.24 4.30
C LYS A 87 -6.30 2.32 4.92
N ALA A 88 -5.32 1.68 4.31
CA ALA A 88 -3.91 1.79 4.69
C ALA A 88 -3.06 1.50 3.46
N VAL A 89 -1.82 1.96 3.46
CA VAL A 89 -0.86 1.70 2.37
C VAL A 89 0.43 1.18 2.97
N ALA A 90 0.81 -0.05 2.60
CA ALA A 90 2.10 -0.63 2.94
C ALA A 90 3.09 -0.41 1.78
N VAL A 91 4.13 0.37 2.03
CA VAL A 91 5.14 0.75 1.05
C VAL A 91 6.42 -0.03 1.33
N PHE A 92 6.81 -0.91 0.40
CA PHE A 92 8.04 -1.69 0.47
C PHE A 92 9.13 -1.05 -0.40
N PRO A 93 10.42 -1.36 -0.17
CA PRO A 93 11.51 -0.91 -1.04
C PRO A 93 11.23 -1.22 -2.52
N GLY A 94 11.40 -0.22 -3.38
CA GLY A 94 11.03 -0.32 -4.79
C GLY A 94 11.71 0.75 -5.66
N GLY A 95 11.40 0.73 -6.96
CA GLY A 95 11.91 1.68 -7.94
C GLY A 95 10.94 2.85 -8.19
N PHE A 96 11.10 3.54 -9.33
CA PHE A 96 10.34 4.76 -9.64
C PHE A 96 8.82 4.63 -9.52
N GLY A 97 8.22 3.49 -9.87
CA GLY A 97 6.77 3.29 -9.69
C GLY A 97 6.33 3.38 -8.23
N THR A 98 7.12 2.80 -7.32
CA THR A 98 6.85 2.88 -5.87
C THR A 98 7.03 4.30 -5.35
N PHE A 99 8.10 4.98 -5.76
CA PHE A 99 8.31 6.39 -5.41
C PHE A 99 7.17 7.27 -5.91
N ASP A 100 6.75 7.09 -7.16
CA ASP A 100 5.68 7.84 -7.78
C ASP A 100 4.34 7.71 -7.03
N GLU A 101 3.93 6.48 -6.70
CA GLU A 101 2.69 6.23 -5.92
C GLU A 101 2.81 6.73 -4.47
N PHE A 102 3.98 6.56 -3.85
CA PHE A 102 4.21 6.96 -2.46
C PHE A 102 4.25 8.48 -2.26
N PHE A 103 5.02 9.20 -3.09
CA PHE A 103 5.11 10.66 -2.97
C PHE A 103 3.81 11.36 -3.40
N GLU A 104 3.05 10.79 -4.34
CA GLU A 104 1.71 11.28 -4.67
C GLU A 104 0.77 11.13 -3.47
N LEU A 105 0.79 9.98 -2.78
CA LEU A 105 0.00 9.76 -1.57
C LEU A 105 0.33 10.78 -0.47
N LEU A 106 1.63 11.01 -0.19
CA LEU A 106 2.06 12.02 0.78
C LEU A 106 1.53 13.40 0.43
N THR A 107 1.69 13.81 -0.83
CA THR A 107 1.22 15.12 -1.32
C THR A 107 -0.30 15.26 -1.16
N LEU A 108 -1.07 14.20 -1.45
CA LEU A 108 -2.52 14.25 -1.34
C LEU A 108 -3.02 14.35 0.11
N ILE A 109 -2.33 13.72 1.07
CA ILE A 109 -2.67 13.89 2.49
C ILE A 109 -2.23 15.27 2.98
N GLN A 110 -0.99 15.68 2.68
CA GLN A 110 -0.44 17.00 3.03
C GLN A 110 -1.37 18.14 2.57
N THR A 111 -1.92 18.03 1.35
CA THR A 111 -2.82 19.05 0.77
C THR A 111 -4.30 18.87 1.16
N GLY A 112 -4.63 17.90 2.02
CA GLY A 112 -5.99 17.62 2.49
C GLY A 112 -6.94 17.09 1.42
N LYS A 113 -6.41 16.60 0.28
CA LYS A 113 -7.21 15.99 -0.80
C LYS A 113 -7.58 14.55 -0.48
N LEU A 114 -6.76 13.87 0.32
CA LEU A 114 -7.06 12.58 0.92
C LEU A 114 -7.18 12.74 2.44
N LYS A 115 -8.10 11.99 3.06
CA LYS A 115 -8.14 11.88 4.52
C LYS A 115 -6.88 11.13 5.01
N PRO A 116 -6.37 11.42 6.22
CA PRO A 116 -5.28 10.64 6.79
C PRO A 116 -5.62 9.15 6.83
N ILE A 117 -4.65 8.33 6.42
CA ILE A 117 -4.65 6.87 6.52
C ILE A 117 -3.26 6.41 6.94
N PRO A 118 -3.10 5.23 7.57
CA PRO A 118 -1.79 4.68 7.88
C PRO A 118 -0.94 4.48 6.62
N ILE A 119 0.23 5.12 6.58
CA ILE A 119 1.28 4.89 5.57
C ILE A 119 2.42 4.14 6.25
N LEU A 120 2.54 2.85 5.95
CA LEU A 120 3.46 1.93 6.61
C LEU A 120 4.69 1.74 5.72
N LEU A 121 5.81 2.36 6.07
CA LEU A 121 7.07 2.25 5.33
C LEU A 121 7.91 1.10 5.86
N PHE A 122 8.11 0.10 5.00
CA PHE A 122 8.91 -1.08 5.31
C PHE A 122 10.37 -0.92 4.94
N GLY A 123 11.27 -1.42 5.80
CA GLY A 123 12.70 -1.46 5.56
C GLY A 123 13.34 -0.09 5.68
N LYS A 124 13.35 0.45 6.91
CA LYS A 124 13.81 1.82 7.20
C LYS A 124 15.19 2.13 6.62
N GLU A 125 16.12 1.17 6.70
CA GLU A 125 17.48 1.32 6.16
C GLU A 125 17.51 1.64 4.66
N PHE A 126 16.57 1.09 3.87
CA PHE A 126 16.48 1.44 2.45
C PHE A 126 16.11 2.91 2.30
N TRP A 127 15.02 3.34 2.95
CA TRP A 127 14.45 4.67 2.79
C TRP A 127 15.37 5.77 3.31
N THR A 128 16.02 5.58 4.46
CA THR A 128 16.96 6.58 5.01
C THR A 128 18.25 6.69 4.21
N ARG A 129 18.56 5.73 3.33
CA ARG A 129 19.69 5.82 2.39
C ARG A 129 19.37 6.56 1.11
N VAL A 130 18.11 6.51 0.66
CA VAL A 130 17.69 7.04 -0.64
C VAL A 130 16.87 8.33 -0.55
N VAL A 131 16.34 8.65 0.63
CA VAL A 131 15.65 9.91 0.93
C VAL A 131 16.16 10.45 2.25
N ASP A 132 16.68 11.68 2.22
CA ASP A 132 16.98 12.43 3.43
C ASP A 132 15.78 13.32 3.79
N TRP A 133 14.96 12.82 4.71
CA TRP A 133 13.74 13.50 5.15
C TRP A 133 14.02 14.83 5.86
N ASN A 134 15.13 14.91 6.60
CA ASN A 134 15.50 16.13 7.32
C ASN A 134 16.01 17.17 6.34
N ALA A 135 16.80 16.78 5.32
CA ALA A 135 17.22 17.70 4.27
C ALA A 135 16.01 18.33 3.55
N LEU A 136 14.93 17.59 3.31
CA LEU A 136 13.70 18.16 2.72
C LEU A 136 13.06 19.23 3.63
N VAL A 137 13.11 19.05 4.95
CA VAL A 137 12.64 20.06 5.92
C VAL A 137 13.59 21.26 5.96
N GLU A 138 14.90 21.03 5.97
CA GLU A 138 15.93 22.07 6.02
C GLU A 138 15.90 22.97 4.78
N GLU A 139 15.66 22.38 3.60
CA GLU A 139 15.45 23.10 2.34
C GLU A 139 14.09 23.82 2.28
N GLY A 140 13.22 23.61 3.27
CA GLY A 140 11.91 24.25 3.37
C GLY A 140 10.89 23.77 2.33
N VAL A 141 11.09 22.60 1.73
CA VAL A 141 10.18 22.03 0.71
C VAL A 141 9.07 21.18 1.32
N ILE A 142 9.23 20.76 2.57
CA ILE A 142 8.16 20.16 3.40
C ILE A 142 8.24 20.76 4.82
N SER A 143 7.16 20.63 5.59
CA SER A 143 7.15 20.97 7.01
C SER A 143 7.67 19.81 7.86
N ALA A 144 8.16 20.09 9.07
CA ALA A 144 8.62 19.04 9.99
C ALA A 144 7.52 18.01 10.32
N GLY A 145 6.27 18.45 10.42
CA GLY A 145 5.12 17.58 10.68
C GLY A 145 4.72 16.69 9.50
N ASP A 146 5.19 16.97 8.28
CA ASP A 146 4.91 16.10 7.13
C ASP A 146 5.65 14.76 7.24
N ILE A 147 6.74 14.71 8.00
CA ILE A 147 7.46 13.46 8.30
C ILE A 147 6.59 12.52 9.14
N ASP A 148 5.72 13.07 9.99
CA ASP A 148 4.84 12.31 10.88
C ASP A 148 3.70 11.60 10.11
N LEU A 149 3.53 11.88 8.81
CA LEU A 149 2.62 11.11 7.94
C LEU A 149 3.08 9.67 7.75
N ILE A 150 4.37 9.38 7.95
CA ILE A 150 4.99 8.09 7.70
C ILE A 150 5.11 7.32 9.02
N THR A 151 4.67 6.07 9.02
CA THR A 151 4.89 5.11 10.10
C THR A 151 5.91 4.07 9.67
N TRP A 152 7.01 3.94 10.41
CA TRP A 152 8.02 2.92 10.14
C TRP A 152 7.55 1.54 10.58
N CYS A 153 7.79 0.52 9.76
CA CYS A 153 7.49 -0.87 10.10
C CYS A 153 8.62 -1.79 9.62
N GLU A 154 8.99 -2.78 10.42
CA GLU A 154 9.94 -3.83 10.03
C GLU A 154 9.25 -5.20 9.93
N THR A 155 8.09 -5.35 10.57
CA THR A 155 7.34 -6.61 10.59
C THR A 155 5.87 -6.44 10.22
N ALA A 156 5.25 -7.52 9.74
CA ALA A 156 3.82 -7.58 9.50
C ALA A 156 2.98 -7.31 10.77
N ASP A 157 3.44 -7.79 11.93
CA ASP A 157 2.78 -7.59 13.22
C ASP A 157 2.76 -6.11 13.65
N GLU A 158 3.88 -5.40 13.49
CA GLU A 158 3.94 -3.95 13.74
C GLU A 158 2.98 -3.19 12.82
N ALA A 159 3.02 -3.50 11.52
CA ALA A 159 2.14 -2.89 10.54
C ALA A 159 0.66 -3.11 10.84
N TRP A 160 0.25 -4.34 11.19
CA TRP A 160 -1.11 -4.59 11.63
C TRP A 160 -1.43 -3.86 12.94
N GLY A 161 -0.51 -3.83 13.90
CA GLY A 161 -0.67 -3.10 15.16
C GLY A 161 -0.98 -1.62 14.95
N HIS A 162 -0.29 -0.96 14.02
CA HIS A 162 -0.54 0.44 13.65
C HIS A 162 -1.89 0.63 12.95
N ILE A 163 -2.27 -0.28 12.03
CA ILE A 163 -3.60 -0.24 11.38
C ILE A 163 -4.71 -0.40 12.43
N ALA A 164 -4.57 -1.39 13.31
CA ALA A 164 -5.55 -1.69 14.34
C ALA A 164 -5.68 -0.52 15.33
N GLU A 165 -4.57 0.09 15.74
CA GLU A 165 -4.60 1.26 16.61
C GLU A 165 -5.26 2.47 15.95
N PHE A 166 -4.93 2.77 14.69
CA PHE A 166 -5.51 3.90 13.95
C PHE A 166 -7.04 3.78 13.78
N TYR A 167 -7.53 2.55 13.60
CA TYR A 167 -8.95 2.26 13.40
C TYR A 167 -9.68 1.74 14.64
N GLU A 168 -9.03 1.75 15.81
CA GLU A 168 -9.58 1.24 17.08
C GLU A 168 -10.13 -0.20 16.98
N LEU A 169 -9.36 -1.08 16.32
CA LEU A 169 -9.69 -2.49 16.11
C LEU A 169 -9.08 -3.37 17.21
N ASP A 170 -9.71 -4.51 17.49
CA ASP A 170 -9.15 -5.55 18.32
C ASP A 170 -7.88 -6.15 17.66
N ARG A 171 -6.78 -6.17 18.40
CA ARG A 171 -5.46 -6.59 17.88
C ARG A 171 -5.37 -8.08 17.56
#